data_AF-A0A949YJA9-F1
#
_entry.id   AF-A0A949YJA9-F1
#
_cell.length_a   1.000
_cell.length_b   1.000
_cell.length_c   1.000
_cell.angle_alpha   90.00
_cell.angle_beta   90.00
_cell.angle_gamma   90.00
#
_symmetry.space_group_name_H-M   'P 1'
#
loop_
_entity.id
_entity.type
_entity.pdbx_description
1 polymer ?
#
loop_
_entity_poly.entity_id
_entity_poly.type
_entity_poly.pdbx_seq_one_letter_code
_entity_poly.pdbx_strand_id
1 'polypeptide(L)'
;MFLLYLFSFVLIPGSVGAVAAITMANIFPRRQKTVLTLAVAGVLALLAILGIRLWRTPGDTLSEDWLGSMLNRLAFCQVPLWPSRWMLAGLLASAKGEWSQAGYHLMVLSAHAALLYLAAAVVARDLYRRGYSRVQGGRTSRRRRGLFFLDAIGHRLFFLPYPIRLLILKDLRTFLRDPAQWSQFLTLFGLLAFYFLNIPQLGYGAQTPYWRNLVSFLNLSVTALILSTFTSRFIFPLLSLEGRNFWILGLLPLRREQILWSKFVFSAGISLVATEALVVLSDLMLRMSPVMIALHMGMIAVLCLGLLGISVGLGARLPNLRETDPSKIAAGFGGTLNLLVSLVFNFAIVTALAPPCHLYFVGQEQPESTAIAMSHSGLRLWLSIAISASLIVGILGTLIPLHIGIKAFRRMEF
;
A
#
# COMPACT_ATOMS: atom_id res chain seq x y z
N MET A 1 8.25 -22.89 31.17
CA MET A 1 7.39 -23.67 30.26
C MET A 1 7.00 -22.91 28.99
N PHE A 2 6.53 -21.67 29.06
CA PHE A 2 6.06 -20.91 27.88
C PHE A 2 7.05 -20.88 26.69
N LEU A 3 8.32 -20.57 26.93
CA LEU A 3 9.34 -20.52 25.86
C LEU A 3 9.54 -21.88 25.17
N LEU A 4 9.46 -23.00 25.91
CA LEU A 4 9.61 -24.35 25.35
C LEU A 4 8.42 -24.72 24.46
N TYR A 5 7.22 -24.32 24.87
CA TYR A 5 6.00 -24.47 24.07
C TYR A 5 6.09 -23.65 22.78
N LEU A 6 6.52 -22.39 22.87
CA LEU A 6 6.64 -21.52 21.70
C LEU A 6 7.70 -22.02 20.72
N PHE A 7 8.87 -22.46 21.21
CA PHE A 7 9.91 -23.05 20.37
C PHE A 7 9.41 -24.30 19.63
N SER A 8 8.80 -25.24 20.35
CA SER A 8 8.26 -26.47 19.75
C SER A 8 7.13 -26.17 18.76
N PHE A 9 6.29 -25.17 19.06
CA PHE A 9 5.20 -24.76 18.18
C PHE A 9 5.70 -24.14 16.88
N VAL A 10 6.73 -23.29 16.89
CA VAL A 10 7.25 -22.61 15.68
C VAL A 10 7.93 -23.59 14.72
N LEU A 11 8.55 -24.66 15.24
CA LEU A 11 9.21 -25.68 14.42
C LEU A 11 8.24 -26.43 13.50
N ILE A 12 6.99 -26.62 13.92
CA ILE A 12 5.96 -27.33 13.16
C ILE A 12 5.62 -26.63 11.83
N PRO A 13 5.11 -25.38 11.81
CA PRO A 13 4.81 -24.66 10.57
C PRO A 13 6.07 -24.36 9.76
N GLY A 14 7.22 -24.13 10.41
CA GLY A 14 8.50 -23.95 9.72
C GLY A 14 8.90 -25.19 8.91
N SER A 15 8.80 -26.38 9.50
CA SER A 15 9.14 -27.65 8.84
C SER A 15 8.16 -27.98 7.72
N VAL A 16 6.86 -27.79 7.94
CA VAL A 16 5.83 -27.97 6.90
C VAL A 16 6.06 -27.01 5.73
N GLY A 17 6.38 -25.74 6.02
CA GLY A 17 6.71 -24.74 5.01
C GLY A 17 7.96 -25.10 4.20
N ALA A 18 9.00 -25.61 4.86
CA ALA A 18 10.22 -26.08 4.20
C ALA A 18 9.96 -27.26 3.26
N VAL A 19 9.21 -28.28 3.73
CA VAL A 19 8.81 -29.43 2.90
C VAL A 19 8.01 -28.98 1.69
N ALA A 20 7.02 -28.11 1.89
CA ALA A 20 6.19 -27.58 0.80
C ALA A 20 7.04 -26.81 -0.22
N ALA A 21 7.96 -25.95 0.23
CA ALA A 21 8.83 -25.17 -0.64
C ALA A 21 9.76 -26.05 -1.50
N ILE A 22 10.41 -27.04 -0.90
CA ILE A 22 11.33 -27.95 -1.60
C ILE A 22 10.55 -28.83 -2.59
N THR A 23 9.38 -29.33 -2.18
CA THR A 23 8.53 -30.18 -3.03
C THR A 23 8.02 -29.37 -4.23
N MET A 24 7.53 -28.15 -4.00
CA MET A 24 7.06 -27.26 -5.06
C MET A 24 8.17 -26.88 -6.04
N ALA A 25 9.40 -26.66 -5.56
CA ALA A 25 10.55 -26.41 -6.42
C ALA A 25 10.89 -27.61 -7.34
N ASN A 26 10.62 -28.84 -6.88
CA ASN A 26 10.89 -30.05 -7.65
C ASN A 26 9.77 -30.43 -8.64
N ILE A 27 8.50 -30.25 -8.27
CA ILE A 27 7.33 -30.56 -9.12
C ILE A 27 7.13 -29.48 -10.19
N PHE A 28 7.28 -28.20 -9.84
CA PHE A 28 6.99 -27.07 -10.73
C PHE A 28 8.19 -26.13 -10.98
N PRO A 29 9.37 -26.61 -11.40
CA PRO A 29 10.57 -25.79 -11.54
C PRO A 29 10.41 -24.63 -12.55
N ARG A 30 9.57 -24.82 -13.58
CA ARG A 30 9.33 -23.82 -14.64
C ARG A 30 8.17 -22.87 -14.36
N ARG A 31 7.31 -23.19 -13.39
CA ARG A 31 6.09 -22.43 -13.06
C ARG A 31 6.07 -21.95 -11.62
N GLN A 32 7.21 -21.92 -10.92
CA GLN A 32 7.28 -21.46 -9.53
C GLN A 32 6.58 -20.12 -9.31
N LYS A 33 6.81 -19.14 -10.20
CA LYS A 33 6.11 -17.85 -10.16
C LYS A 33 4.60 -18.01 -10.35
N THR A 34 4.17 -18.83 -11.30
CA THR A 34 2.75 -19.08 -11.59
C THR A 34 2.03 -19.83 -10.46
N VAL A 35 2.67 -20.84 -9.87
CA VAL A 35 2.12 -21.63 -8.76
C VAL A 35 2.13 -20.80 -7.48
N LEU A 36 3.17 -19.99 -7.25
CA LEU A 36 3.19 -19.02 -6.14
C LEU A 36 2.10 -17.97 -6.34
N THR A 37 1.93 -17.42 -7.54
CA THR A 37 0.83 -16.47 -7.81
C THR A 37 -0.53 -17.11 -7.66
N LEU A 38 -0.70 -18.40 -8.03
CA LEU A 38 -1.95 -19.14 -7.84
C LEU A 38 -2.21 -19.44 -6.37
N ALA A 39 -1.18 -19.81 -5.60
CA ALA A 39 -1.30 -20.04 -4.16
C ALA A 39 -1.66 -18.74 -3.44
N VAL A 40 -0.97 -17.64 -3.76
CA VAL A 40 -1.30 -16.30 -3.24
C VAL A 40 -2.69 -15.88 -3.67
N ALA A 41 -3.06 -16.06 -4.95
CA ALA A 41 -4.41 -15.76 -5.43
C ALA A 41 -5.48 -16.62 -4.75
N GLY A 42 -5.18 -17.89 -4.44
CA GLY A 42 -6.06 -18.80 -3.72
C GLY A 42 -6.26 -18.37 -2.26
N VAL A 43 -5.18 -17.98 -1.57
CA VAL A 43 -5.25 -17.42 -0.22
C VAL A 43 -6.01 -16.10 -0.22
N LEU A 44 -5.73 -15.20 -1.17
CA LEU A 44 -6.46 -13.95 -1.32
C LEU A 44 -7.94 -14.18 -1.65
N ALA A 45 -8.26 -15.15 -2.51
CA ALA A 45 -9.62 -15.53 -2.81
C ALA A 45 -10.33 -16.12 -1.60
N LEU A 46 -9.66 -16.96 -0.81
CA LEU A 46 -10.19 -17.49 0.44
C LEU A 46 -10.46 -16.36 1.45
N LEU A 47 -9.50 -15.45 1.64
CA LEU A 47 -9.66 -14.27 2.49
C LEU A 47 -10.78 -13.35 1.99
N ALA A 48 -10.91 -13.17 0.68
CA ALA A 48 -12.00 -12.40 0.08
C ALA A 48 -13.34 -13.10 0.28
N ILE A 49 -13.43 -14.42 0.12
CA ILE A 49 -14.65 -15.20 0.39
C ILE A 49 -15.02 -15.10 1.87
N LEU A 50 -14.06 -15.25 2.78
CA LEU A 50 -14.26 -15.10 4.22
C LEU A 50 -14.71 -13.66 4.56
N GLY A 51 -14.07 -12.65 3.96
CA GLY A 51 -14.42 -11.24 4.11
C GLY A 51 -15.83 -10.93 3.57
N ILE A 52 -16.20 -11.45 2.41
CA ILE A 52 -17.54 -11.32 1.83
C ILE A 52 -18.57 -12.04 2.70
N ARG A 53 -18.24 -13.22 3.25
CA ARG A 53 -19.12 -13.93 4.18
C ARG A 53 -19.31 -13.15 5.48
N LEU A 54 -18.24 -12.58 6.04
CA LEU A 54 -18.30 -11.70 7.21
C LEU A 54 -19.15 -10.46 6.91
N TRP A 55 -18.95 -9.83 5.76
CA TRP A 55 -19.71 -8.66 5.31
C TRP A 55 -21.20 -8.94 5.11
N ARG A 56 -21.55 -10.10 4.55
CA ARG A 56 -22.94 -10.52 4.33
C ARG A 56 -23.60 -11.05 5.60
N THR A 57 -22.85 -11.30 6.66
CA THR A 57 -23.44 -11.68 7.93
C THR A 57 -24.02 -10.40 8.55
N PRO A 58 -25.35 -10.32 8.80
CA PRO A 58 -25.94 -9.15 9.41
C PRO A 58 -25.22 -8.83 10.72
N GLY A 59 -25.00 -7.54 10.97
CA GLY A 59 -24.56 -7.05 12.27
C GLY A 59 -25.71 -7.21 13.26
N ASP A 60 -26.01 -8.44 13.64
CA ASP A 60 -26.85 -8.71 14.77
C ASP A 60 -26.13 -8.17 15.99
N THR A 61 -26.88 -7.42 16.80
CA THR A 61 -26.43 -6.90 18.09
C THR A 61 -25.74 -8.03 18.88
N LEU A 62 -24.73 -7.67 19.68
CA LEU A 62 -23.96 -8.58 20.54
C LEU A 62 -24.90 -9.41 21.46
N SER A 63 -25.50 -10.46 20.89
CA SER A 63 -26.42 -11.39 21.52
C SER A 63 -25.67 -12.67 21.85
N GLU A 64 -26.15 -13.41 22.85
CA GLU A 64 -25.58 -14.72 23.24
C GLU A 64 -25.57 -15.69 22.04
N ASP A 65 -26.55 -15.60 21.15
CA ASP A 65 -26.63 -16.38 19.91
C ASP A 65 -25.52 -16.02 18.91
N TRP A 66 -25.15 -14.74 18.81
CA TRP A 66 -24.03 -14.29 17.99
C TRP A 66 -22.72 -14.85 18.52
N LEU A 67 -22.50 -14.78 19.85
CA LEU A 67 -21.32 -15.32 20.51
C LEU A 67 -21.22 -16.84 20.31
N GLY A 68 -22.33 -17.56 20.49
CA GLY A 68 -22.43 -18.99 20.23
C GLY A 68 -22.09 -19.34 18.78
N SER A 69 -22.64 -18.59 17.82
CA SER A 69 -22.36 -18.80 16.39
C SER A 69 -20.90 -18.52 16.01
N MET A 70 -20.27 -17.51 16.62
CA MET A 70 -18.85 -17.16 16.40
C MET A 70 -17.92 -18.20 17.01
N LEU A 71 -18.21 -18.66 18.23
CA LEU A 71 -17.48 -19.75 18.86
C LEU A 71 -17.59 -21.05 18.05
N ASN A 72 -18.77 -21.32 17.47
CA ASN A 72 -18.98 -22.48 16.61
C ASN A 72 -18.22 -22.35 15.27
N ARG A 73 -18.10 -21.15 14.71
CA ARG A 73 -17.21 -20.88 13.55
C ARG A 73 -15.73 -21.07 13.89
N LEU A 74 -15.34 -20.80 15.13
CA LEU A 74 -14.01 -21.06 15.67
C LEU A 74 -13.81 -22.50 16.15
N ALA A 75 -14.84 -23.36 16.11
CA ALA A 75 -14.73 -24.77 16.51
C ALA A 75 -13.71 -25.54 15.65
N PHE A 76 -13.44 -25.09 14.42
CA PHE A 76 -12.37 -25.66 13.60
C PHE A 76 -10.97 -25.52 14.24
N CYS A 77 -10.75 -24.47 15.03
CA CYS A 77 -9.51 -24.28 15.81
C CYS A 77 -9.42 -25.25 17.00
N GLN A 78 -10.52 -25.91 17.36
CA GLN A 78 -10.58 -26.87 18.46
C GLN A 78 -10.34 -28.31 17.99
N VAL A 79 -10.03 -28.56 16.71
CA VAL A 79 -9.76 -29.92 16.22
C VAL A 79 -8.63 -30.56 17.04
N PRO A 80 -8.80 -31.79 17.57
CA PRO A 80 -7.85 -32.41 18.52
C PRO A 80 -6.41 -32.53 18.04
N LEU A 81 -6.20 -32.54 16.72
CA LEU A 81 -4.91 -32.72 16.06
C LEU A 81 -4.15 -31.40 15.80
N TRP A 82 -4.72 -30.25 16.15
CA TRP A 82 -4.10 -28.96 15.85
C TRP A 82 -2.99 -28.63 16.87
N PRO A 83 -1.77 -28.26 16.41
CA PRO A 83 -0.67 -27.88 17.30
C PRO A 83 -1.01 -26.73 18.25
N SER A 84 -1.89 -25.82 17.82
CA SER A 84 -2.38 -24.69 18.62
C SER A 84 -3.14 -25.15 19.87
N ARG A 85 -3.89 -26.26 19.79
CA ARG A 85 -4.63 -26.82 20.92
C ARG A 85 -3.69 -27.44 21.94
N TRP A 86 -2.67 -28.18 21.52
CA TRP A 86 -1.69 -28.77 22.45
C TRP A 86 -0.90 -27.70 23.19
N MET A 87 -0.52 -26.62 22.50
CA MET A 87 0.10 -25.46 23.13
C MET A 87 -0.84 -24.78 24.14
N LEU A 88 -2.09 -24.51 23.75
CA LEU A 88 -3.06 -23.86 24.63
C LEU A 88 -3.39 -24.72 25.87
N ALA A 89 -3.69 -26.01 25.69
CA ALA A 89 -3.99 -26.93 26.79
C ALA A 89 -2.82 -27.08 27.76
N GLY A 90 -1.60 -27.19 27.23
CA GLY A 90 -0.38 -27.27 28.02
C GLY A 90 -0.07 -26.00 28.81
N LEU A 91 -0.29 -24.83 28.22
CA LEU A 91 -0.14 -23.54 28.91
C LEU A 91 -1.20 -23.33 29.99
N LEU A 92 -2.45 -23.69 29.73
CA LEU A 92 -3.54 -23.62 30.71
C LEU A 92 -3.31 -24.58 31.89
N ALA A 93 -2.87 -25.81 31.63
CA ALA A 93 -2.50 -26.76 32.68
C ALA A 93 -1.33 -26.24 33.53
N SER A 94 -0.32 -25.63 32.89
CA SER A 94 0.81 -24.99 33.60
C SER A 94 0.35 -23.80 34.45
N ALA A 95 -0.63 -23.03 34.01
CA ALA A 95 -1.18 -21.91 34.78
C ALA A 95 -2.02 -22.38 35.99
N LYS A 96 -2.67 -23.54 35.88
CA LYS A 96 -3.44 -24.18 36.96
C LYS A 96 -2.57 -24.96 37.96
N GLY A 97 -1.26 -25.07 37.73
CA GLY A 97 -0.34 -25.85 38.58
C GLY A 97 -0.36 -27.36 38.31
N GLU A 98 -1.02 -27.81 37.24
CA GLU A 98 -1.10 -29.23 36.85
C GLU A 98 0.11 -29.63 36.01
N TRP A 99 1.26 -29.81 36.67
CA TRP A 99 2.55 -30.06 36.00
C TRP A 99 2.61 -31.34 35.16
N SER A 100 1.86 -32.39 35.53
CA SER A 100 1.82 -33.66 34.79
C SER A 100 1.18 -33.50 33.41
N GLN A 101 0.02 -32.84 33.35
CA GLN A 101 -0.69 -32.55 32.10
C GLN A 101 0.09 -31.55 31.24
N ALA A 102 0.70 -30.54 31.88
CA ALA A 102 1.58 -29.61 31.18
C ALA A 102 2.86 -30.29 30.64
N GLY A 103 3.39 -31.32 31.29
CA GLY A 103 4.49 -32.12 30.77
C GLY A 103 4.07 -32.96 29.56
N TYR A 104 2.92 -33.63 29.66
CA TYR A 104 2.37 -34.47 28.59
C TYR A 104 2.14 -33.69 27.29
N HIS A 105 1.46 -32.54 27.36
CA HIS A 105 1.21 -31.72 26.18
C HIS A 105 2.50 -31.16 25.55
N LEU A 106 3.52 -30.87 26.37
CA LEU A 106 4.82 -30.43 25.88
C LEU A 106 5.54 -31.57 25.14
N MET A 107 5.50 -32.79 25.67
CA MET A 107 6.06 -33.98 25.02
C MET A 107 5.38 -34.28 23.69
N VAL A 108 4.04 -34.22 23.65
CA VAL A 108 3.28 -34.41 22.41
C VAL A 108 3.69 -33.35 21.38
N LEU A 109 3.74 -32.08 21.78
CA LEU A 109 4.09 -30.99 20.87
C LEU A 109 5.54 -31.13 20.35
N SER A 110 6.50 -31.43 21.23
CA SER A 110 7.91 -31.56 20.85
C SER A 110 8.18 -32.80 20.00
N ALA A 111 7.50 -33.92 20.26
CA ALA A 111 7.59 -35.13 19.44
C ALA A 111 7.10 -34.88 17.99
N HIS A 112 5.97 -34.18 17.82
CA HIS A 112 5.46 -33.82 16.51
C HIS A 112 6.37 -32.80 15.80
N ALA A 113 6.91 -31.83 16.54
CA ALA A 113 7.88 -30.88 16.01
C ALA A 113 9.15 -31.57 15.51
N ALA A 114 9.71 -32.50 16.29
CA ALA A 114 10.90 -33.26 15.93
C ALA A 114 10.63 -34.17 14.72
N LEU A 115 9.49 -34.86 14.68
CA LEU A 115 9.10 -35.70 13.55
C LEU A 115 9.00 -34.90 12.24
N LEU A 116 8.33 -33.74 12.28
CA LEU A 116 8.20 -32.89 11.10
C LEU A 116 9.53 -32.28 10.67
N TYR A 117 10.39 -31.92 11.62
CA TYR A 117 11.74 -31.46 11.32
C TYR A 117 12.57 -32.55 10.64
N LEU A 118 12.52 -33.79 11.13
CA LEU A 118 13.19 -34.92 10.51
C LEU A 118 12.66 -35.17 9.09
N ALA A 119 11.34 -35.14 8.90
CA ALA A 119 10.74 -35.24 7.57
C ALA A 119 11.24 -34.13 6.64
N ALA A 120 11.32 -32.88 7.12
CA ALA A 120 11.88 -31.77 6.38
C ALA A 120 13.37 -31.95 6.03
N ALA A 121 14.16 -32.48 6.96
CA ALA A 121 15.58 -32.76 6.74
C ALA A 121 15.80 -33.87 5.70
N VAL A 122 15.00 -34.95 5.71
CA VAL A 122 15.05 -36.02 4.70
C VAL A 122 14.68 -35.46 3.32
N VAL A 123 13.57 -34.72 3.24
CA VAL A 123 13.14 -34.06 2.00
C VAL A 123 14.21 -33.10 1.48
N ALA A 124 14.85 -32.32 2.37
CA ALA A 124 15.94 -31.43 1.99
C ALA A 124 17.15 -32.21 1.47
N ARG A 125 17.61 -33.25 2.16
CA ARG A 125 18.75 -34.06 1.73
C ARG A 125 18.55 -34.60 0.31
N ASP A 126 17.37 -35.14 0.02
CA ASP A 126 17.15 -35.90 -1.21
C ASP A 126 16.69 -35.00 -2.39
N LEU A 127 15.96 -33.92 -2.11
CA LEU A 127 15.28 -33.11 -3.14
C LEU A 127 15.82 -31.68 -3.26
N TYR A 128 16.57 -31.15 -2.28
CA TYR A 128 17.02 -29.75 -2.33
C TYR A 128 17.94 -29.47 -3.50
N ARG A 129 19.00 -30.27 -3.68
CA ARG A 129 20.00 -30.06 -4.76
C ARG A 129 19.37 -30.22 -6.15
N ARG A 130 18.45 -31.17 -6.31
CA ARG A 130 17.70 -31.40 -7.55
C ARG A 130 16.77 -30.22 -7.86
N GLY A 131 16.02 -29.76 -6.86
CA GLY A 131 15.12 -28.60 -6.99
C GLY A 131 15.88 -27.33 -7.36
N TYR A 132 16.97 -27.05 -6.64
CA TYR A 132 17.81 -25.89 -6.89
C TYR A 132 18.38 -25.85 -8.32
N SER A 133 18.93 -26.97 -8.79
CA SER A 133 19.48 -27.08 -10.15
C SER A 133 18.41 -26.91 -11.23
N ARG A 134 17.20 -27.49 -11.05
CA ARG A 134 16.10 -27.36 -12.02
C ARG A 134 15.57 -25.92 -12.13
N VAL A 135 15.59 -25.18 -11.03
CA VAL A 135 15.14 -23.78 -10.98
C VAL A 135 16.16 -22.85 -11.62
N GLN A 136 17.45 -23.04 -11.32
CA GLN A 136 18.55 -22.24 -11.89
C GLN A 136 18.85 -22.58 -13.36
N GLY A 137 18.84 -23.87 -13.72
CA GLY A 137 19.21 -24.37 -15.05
C GLY A 137 18.11 -24.24 -16.11
N GLY A 138 16.90 -23.85 -15.71
CA GLY A 138 15.79 -23.60 -16.64
C GLY A 138 16.01 -22.34 -17.45
N ARG A 139 16.67 -22.44 -18.62
CA ARG A 139 16.60 -21.42 -19.67
C ARG A 139 15.13 -21.23 -20.05
N THR A 140 14.48 -20.25 -19.44
CA THR A 140 13.20 -19.77 -19.92
C THR A 140 13.46 -19.22 -21.32
N SER A 141 12.93 -19.89 -22.35
CA SER A 141 12.72 -19.24 -23.63
C SER A 141 11.99 -17.94 -23.30
N ARG A 142 12.69 -16.81 -23.44
CA ARG A 142 12.11 -15.48 -23.28
C ARG A 142 11.12 -15.33 -24.42
N ARG A 143 9.94 -15.95 -24.28
CA ARG A 143 8.77 -15.57 -25.05
C ARG A 143 8.50 -14.15 -24.60
N ARG A 144 9.03 -13.18 -25.34
CA ARG A 144 8.66 -11.78 -25.24
C ARG A 144 7.17 -11.75 -25.56
N ARG A 145 6.32 -12.00 -24.56
CA ARG A 145 4.92 -11.58 -24.64
C ARG A 145 5.01 -10.07 -24.73
N GLY A 146 4.94 -9.55 -25.96
CA GLY A 146 4.75 -8.13 -26.19
C GLY A 146 3.52 -7.75 -25.39
N LEU A 147 3.66 -6.77 -24.50
CA LEU A 147 2.53 -6.18 -23.80
C LEU A 147 1.81 -5.28 -24.83
N PHE A 148 1.22 -5.89 -25.87
CA PHE A 148 0.55 -5.19 -26.97
C PHE A 148 -0.54 -4.25 -26.45
N PHE A 149 -1.18 -4.60 -25.33
CA PHE A 149 -2.14 -3.73 -24.64
C PHE A 149 -1.51 -2.43 -24.11
N LEU A 150 -0.27 -2.48 -23.59
CA LEU A 150 0.42 -1.28 -23.14
C LEU A 150 0.82 -0.39 -24.32
N ASP A 151 1.19 -0.97 -25.46
CA ASP A 151 1.46 -0.18 -26.67
C ASP A 151 0.19 0.51 -27.18
N ALA A 152 -0.97 -0.17 -27.09
CA ALA A 152 -2.27 0.41 -27.42
C ALA A 152 -2.67 1.56 -26.47
N ILE A 153 -2.45 1.42 -25.15
CA ILE A 153 -2.66 2.52 -24.18
C ILE A 153 -1.74 3.70 -24.51
N GLY A 154 -0.49 3.40 -24.84
CA GLY A 154 0.42 4.40 -25.38
C GLY A 154 -0.23 5.14 -26.54
N HIS A 155 -0.72 4.42 -27.55
CA HIS A 155 -1.28 5.05 -28.77
C HIS A 155 -2.48 5.94 -28.49
N ARG A 156 -3.18 5.70 -27.38
CA ARG A 156 -4.33 6.48 -26.93
C ARG A 156 -3.95 7.77 -26.17
N LEU A 157 -2.72 7.87 -25.65
CA LEU A 157 -2.17 9.10 -25.03
C LEU A 157 -1.71 10.08 -26.13
N PHE A 158 -2.63 10.52 -26.99
CA PHE A 158 -2.32 11.43 -28.11
C PHE A 158 -1.95 12.85 -27.67
N PHE A 159 -2.32 13.24 -26.44
CA PHE A 159 -2.05 14.56 -25.88
C PHE A 159 -0.58 14.81 -25.51
N LEU A 160 0.27 13.77 -25.51
CA LEU A 160 1.68 13.88 -25.11
C LEU A 160 2.62 13.73 -26.31
N PRO A 161 3.74 14.49 -26.35
CA PRO A 161 4.77 14.32 -27.37
C PRO A 161 5.29 12.88 -27.44
N TYR A 162 5.55 12.40 -28.65
CA TYR A 162 5.99 11.02 -28.92
C TYR A 162 7.16 10.55 -28.03
N PRO A 163 8.22 11.35 -27.78
CA PRO A 163 9.31 10.90 -26.92
C PRO A 163 8.94 10.72 -25.44
N ILE A 164 8.10 11.62 -24.91
CA ILE A 164 7.63 11.55 -23.50
C ILE A 164 6.81 10.28 -23.32
N ARG A 165 5.96 9.96 -24.30
CA ARG A 165 5.14 8.75 -24.27
C ARG A 165 5.97 7.46 -24.26
N LEU A 166 7.05 7.40 -25.03
CA LEU A 166 7.95 6.25 -25.03
C LEU A 166 8.64 6.06 -23.68
N LEU A 167 9.05 7.16 -23.03
CA LEU A 167 9.62 7.11 -21.68
C LEU A 167 8.59 6.65 -20.64
N ILE A 168 7.34 7.13 -20.72
CA ILE A 168 6.25 6.67 -19.84
C ILE A 168 5.99 5.17 -20.04
N LEU A 169 5.96 4.68 -21.29
CA LEU A 169 5.78 3.25 -21.58
C LEU A 169 6.95 2.39 -21.07
N LYS A 170 8.18 2.91 -21.14
CA LYS A 170 9.36 2.28 -20.53
C LYS A 170 9.18 2.16 -19.02
N ASP A 171 8.83 3.24 -18.33
CA ASP A 171 8.70 3.27 -16.88
C ASP A 171 7.52 2.40 -16.41
N LEU A 172 6.39 2.41 -17.11
CA LEU A 172 5.24 1.53 -16.84
C LEU A 172 5.58 0.05 -17.00
N ARG A 173 6.30 -0.32 -18.06
CA ARG A 173 6.77 -1.71 -18.25
C ARG A 173 7.76 -2.12 -17.19
N THR A 174 8.60 -1.20 -16.72
CA THR A 174 9.58 -1.47 -15.66
C THR A 174 8.87 -1.70 -14.33
N PHE A 175 7.92 -0.84 -13.99
CA PHE A 175 7.06 -0.97 -12.80
C PHE A 175 6.27 -2.29 -12.78
N LEU A 176 5.63 -2.67 -13.89
CA LEU A 176 4.88 -3.94 -13.99
C LEU A 176 5.79 -5.18 -13.98
N ARG A 177 7.07 -5.04 -14.29
CA ARG A 177 8.04 -6.15 -14.26
C ARG A 177 8.67 -6.33 -12.88
N ASP A 178 8.60 -5.34 -12.01
CA ASP A 178 9.09 -5.41 -10.65
C ASP A 178 7.94 -5.76 -9.68
N PRO A 179 7.76 -7.05 -9.34
CA PRO A 179 6.66 -7.47 -8.46
C PRO A 179 6.76 -6.85 -7.07
N ALA A 180 7.96 -6.49 -6.60
CA ALA A 180 8.13 -5.91 -5.27
C ALA A 180 7.55 -4.48 -5.20
N GLN A 181 7.69 -3.70 -6.28
CA GLN A 181 7.16 -2.34 -6.33
C GLN A 181 5.63 -2.32 -6.42
N TRP A 182 5.07 -3.08 -7.37
CA TRP A 182 3.60 -3.11 -7.51
C TRP A 182 2.92 -3.81 -6.33
N SER A 183 3.55 -4.83 -5.70
CA SER A 183 2.97 -5.44 -4.50
C SER A 183 2.96 -4.47 -3.32
N GLN A 184 4.00 -3.65 -3.14
CA GLN A 184 4.03 -2.66 -2.06
C GLN A 184 3.00 -1.54 -2.30
N PHE A 185 2.86 -1.07 -3.54
CA PHE A 185 1.79 -0.16 -3.93
C PHE A 185 0.40 -0.75 -3.62
N LEU A 186 0.15 -1.99 -4.07
CA LEU A 186 -1.12 -2.68 -3.83
C LEU A 186 -1.37 -2.92 -2.33
N THR A 187 -0.32 -3.20 -1.55
CA THR A 187 -0.47 -3.40 -0.10
C THR A 187 -0.85 -2.10 0.61
N LEU A 188 -0.16 -0.99 0.30
CA LEU A 188 -0.42 0.31 0.94
C LEU A 188 -1.82 0.83 0.62
N PHE A 189 -2.17 0.89 -0.66
CA PHE A 189 -3.45 1.42 -1.12
C PHE A 189 -4.59 0.41 -0.94
N GLY A 190 -4.32 -0.89 -1.07
CA GLY A 190 -5.31 -1.95 -0.88
C GLY A 190 -5.73 -2.13 0.57
N LEU A 191 -4.81 -1.98 1.53
CA LEU A 191 -5.16 -1.97 2.95
C LEU A 191 -6.06 -0.77 3.29
N LEU A 192 -5.77 0.40 2.70
CA LEU A 192 -6.60 1.58 2.89
C LEU A 192 -7.99 1.42 2.24
N ALA A 193 -8.06 0.84 1.04
CA ALA A 193 -9.33 0.47 0.40
C ALA A 193 -10.14 -0.48 1.28
N PHE A 194 -9.48 -1.51 1.85
CA PHE A 194 -10.11 -2.44 2.77
C PHE A 194 -10.65 -1.73 4.00
N TYR A 195 -9.90 -0.80 4.59
CA TYR A 195 -10.38 0.04 5.68
C TYR A 195 -11.64 0.83 5.28
N PHE A 196 -11.62 1.54 4.15
CA PHE A 196 -12.77 2.34 3.70
C PHE A 196 -14.01 1.50 3.39
N LEU A 197 -13.82 0.31 2.82
CA LEU A 197 -14.91 -0.63 2.61
C LEU A 197 -15.58 -0.99 3.95
N ASN A 198 -14.82 -1.20 5.03
CA ASN A 198 -15.42 -1.58 6.32
C ASN A 198 -16.12 -0.42 7.08
N ILE A 199 -16.04 0.83 6.61
CA ILE A 199 -16.66 2.00 7.29
C ILE A 199 -18.16 1.81 7.61
N PRO A 200 -19.01 1.32 6.69
CA PRO A 200 -20.45 1.16 6.98
C PRO A 200 -20.72 0.19 8.13
N GLN A 201 -19.86 -0.81 8.33
CA GLN A 201 -19.98 -1.78 9.42
C GLN A 201 -19.62 -1.18 10.78
N LEU A 202 -18.79 -0.13 10.79
CA LEU A 202 -18.37 0.58 12.01
C LEU A 202 -19.45 1.53 12.55
N GLY A 203 -20.63 1.60 11.92
CA GLY A 203 -21.77 2.39 12.41
C GLY A 203 -21.65 3.90 12.17
N TYR A 204 -20.62 4.38 11.47
CA TYR A 204 -20.43 5.81 11.17
C TYR A 204 -21.55 6.41 10.31
N GLY A 205 -22.31 5.58 9.57
CA GLY A 205 -23.47 6.02 8.80
C GLY A 205 -24.66 6.48 9.64
N ALA A 206 -24.72 6.10 10.93
CA ALA A 206 -25.78 6.50 11.87
C ALA A 206 -25.38 7.65 12.79
N GLN A 207 -24.14 8.16 12.66
CA GLN A 207 -23.60 9.23 13.49
C GLN A 207 -24.00 10.61 12.95
N THR A 208 -23.99 11.61 13.83
CA THR A 208 -24.24 13.03 13.50
C THR A 208 -23.39 13.47 12.31
N PRO A 209 -23.91 14.29 11.38
CA PRO A 209 -23.15 14.74 10.20
C PRO A 209 -21.81 15.42 10.53
N TYR A 210 -21.72 16.05 11.71
CA TYR A 210 -20.46 16.51 12.32
C TYR A 210 -19.36 15.44 12.31
N TRP A 211 -19.65 14.26 12.86
CA TRP A 211 -18.68 13.16 12.95
C TRP A 211 -18.33 12.60 11.58
N ARG A 212 -19.30 12.55 10.67
CA ARG A 212 -19.07 12.09 9.28
C ARG A 212 -18.10 13.01 8.55
N ASN A 213 -18.26 14.33 8.71
CA ASN A 213 -17.38 15.31 8.11
C ASN A 213 -15.96 15.24 8.67
N LEU A 214 -15.82 15.16 10.00
CA LEU A 214 -14.53 15.01 10.66
C LEU A 214 -13.79 13.73 10.22
N VAL A 215 -14.49 12.59 10.16
CA VAL A 215 -13.92 11.31 9.72
C VAL A 215 -13.51 11.38 8.25
N SER A 216 -14.30 12.00 7.38
CA SER A 216 -13.95 12.18 5.96
C SER A 216 -12.67 13.00 5.77
N PHE A 217 -12.49 14.10 6.53
CA PHE A 217 -11.23 14.85 6.52
C PHE A 217 -10.03 14.08 7.06
N LEU A 218 -10.23 13.28 8.12
CA LEU A 218 -9.19 12.40 8.64
C LEU A 218 -8.80 11.34 7.60
N ASN A 219 -9.77 10.76 6.89
CA ASN A 219 -9.53 9.80 5.82
C ASN A 219 -8.75 10.43 4.66
N LEU A 220 -9.09 11.66 4.26
CA LEU A 220 -8.32 12.42 3.28
C LEU A 220 -6.88 12.64 3.75
N SER A 221 -6.70 13.03 5.01
CA SER A 221 -5.39 13.27 5.62
C SER A 221 -4.54 11.99 5.65
N VAL A 222 -5.12 10.86 6.04
CA VAL A 222 -4.47 9.54 6.03
C VAL A 222 -4.08 9.15 4.61
N THR A 223 -4.96 9.36 3.64
CA THR A 223 -4.68 9.08 2.22
C THR A 223 -3.49 9.91 1.72
N ALA A 224 -3.44 11.20 2.07
CA ALA A 224 -2.35 12.09 1.70
C ALA A 224 -1.03 11.76 2.41
N LEU A 225 -1.06 11.31 3.67
CA LEU A 225 0.12 10.84 4.42
C LEU A 225 0.70 9.55 3.81
N ILE A 226 -0.17 8.61 3.45
CA ILE A 226 0.23 7.38 2.75
C ILE A 226 0.82 7.72 1.39
N LEU A 227 0.22 8.66 0.66
CA LEU A 227 0.74 9.15 -0.61
C LEU A 227 2.13 9.77 -0.45
N SER A 228 2.35 10.63 0.55
CA SER A 228 3.66 11.22 0.86
C SER A 228 4.74 10.15 1.13
N THR A 229 4.38 9.09 1.88
CA THR A 229 5.28 7.96 2.14
C THR A 229 5.59 7.21 0.84
N PHE A 230 4.58 7.00 0.00
CA PHE A 230 4.72 6.36 -1.31
C PHE A 230 5.63 7.18 -2.24
N THR A 231 5.42 8.49 -2.34
CA THR A 231 6.23 9.34 -3.21
C THR A 231 7.69 9.35 -2.77
N SER A 232 7.97 9.36 -1.47
CA SER A 232 9.34 9.30 -0.97
C SER A 232 10.04 7.96 -1.22
N ARG A 233 9.32 6.84 -1.12
CA ARG A 233 9.91 5.51 -1.30
C ARG A 233 10.11 5.12 -2.76
N PHE A 234 9.19 5.52 -3.64
CA PHE A 234 9.18 5.04 -5.02
C PHE A 234 9.48 6.12 -6.04
N ILE A 235 8.92 7.32 -5.87
CA ILE A 235 8.99 8.37 -6.89
C ILE A 235 10.27 9.19 -6.77
N PHE A 236 10.70 9.51 -5.54
CA PHE A 236 11.97 10.20 -5.31
C PHE A 236 13.18 9.43 -5.90
N PRO A 237 13.31 8.10 -5.72
CA PRO A 237 14.41 7.35 -6.33
C PRO A 237 14.30 7.13 -7.84
N LEU A 238 13.16 7.41 -8.52
CA LEU A 238 12.94 7.07 -9.94
C LEU A 238 14.03 7.57 -10.89
N LEU A 239 14.60 8.74 -10.59
CA LEU A 239 15.69 9.28 -11.39
C LEU A 239 17.03 8.65 -11.03
N SER A 240 17.26 8.41 -9.74
CA SER A 240 18.48 7.76 -9.23
C SER A 240 18.60 6.31 -9.71
N LEU A 241 17.46 5.61 -9.85
CA LEU A 241 17.37 4.23 -10.34
C LEU A 241 17.75 4.06 -11.82
N GLU A 242 17.82 5.14 -12.61
CA GLU A 242 18.42 5.09 -13.94
C GLU A 242 19.94 4.76 -13.85
N GLY A 243 20.56 5.10 -12.71
CA GLY A 243 21.84 4.61 -12.25
C GLY A 243 22.98 4.76 -13.28
N ARG A 244 23.75 3.68 -13.45
CA ARG A 244 24.88 3.63 -14.40
C ARG A 244 24.46 3.68 -15.88
N ASN A 245 23.19 3.50 -16.21
CA ASN A 245 22.69 3.58 -17.58
C ASN A 245 22.21 4.99 -17.95
N PHE A 246 22.38 5.95 -17.04
CA PHE A 246 21.95 7.33 -17.24
C PHE A 246 22.61 7.99 -18.48
N TRP A 247 23.85 7.63 -18.83
CA TRP A 247 24.53 8.13 -20.03
C TRP A 247 23.75 7.81 -21.32
N ILE A 248 23.02 6.69 -21.38
CA ILE A 248 22.20 6.33 -22.55
C ILE A 248 21.07 7.35 -22.74
N LEU A 249 20.45 7.81 -21.65
CA LEU A 249 19.43 8.86 -21.72
C LEU A 249 20.02 10.21 -22.11
N GLY A 250 21.29 10.45 -21.77
CA GLY A 250 22.04 11.64 -22.16
C GLY A 250 22.38 11.73 -23.65
N LEU A 251 22.52 10.58 -24.32
CA LEU A 251 22.79 10.49 -25.76
C LEU A 251 21.52 10.59 -26.62
N LEU A 252 20.34 10.49 -26.01
CA LEU A 252 19.08 10.64 -26.75
C LEU A 252 18.91 12.11 -27.16
N PRO A 253 18.35 12.40 -28.36
CA PRO A 253 18.07 13.75 -28.84
C PRO A 253 16.84 14.34 -28.11
N LEU A 254 16.86 14.36 -26.78
CA LEU A 254 15.79 14.81 -25.91
C LEU A 254 16.26 15.92 -25.00
N ARG A 255 15.39 16.91 -24.79
CA ARG A 255 15.65 17.94 -23.79
C ARG A 255 15.57 17.28 -22.42
N ARG A 256 16.54 17.57 -21.56
CA ARG A 256 16.62 17.07 -20.18
C ARG A 256 15.32 17.30 -19.37
N GLU A 257 14.61 18.37 -19.69
CA GLU A 257 13.29 18.69 -19.12
C GLU A 257 12.22 17.66 -19.47
N GLN A 258 12.23 17.14 -20.70
CA GLN A 258 11.27 16.15 -21.16
C GLN A 258 11.41 14.84 -20.39
N ILE A 259 12.64 14.50 -19.97
CA ILE A 259 12.90 13.34 -19.12
C ILE A 259 12.21 13.54 -17.76
N LEU A 260 12.40 14.69 -17.12
CA LEU A 260 11.80 14.97 -15.83
C LEU A 260 10.26 15.03 -15.91
N TRP A 261 9.73 15.72 -16.92
CA TRP A 261 8.29 15.78 -17.19
C TRP A 261 7.69 14.40 -17.47
N SER A 262 8.40 13.52 -18.18
CA SER A 262 7.92 12.15 -18.41
C SER A 262 7.77 11.37 -17.10
N LYS A 263 8.72 11.51 -16.16
CA LYS A 263 8.66 10.88 -14.84
C LYS A 263 7.57 11.47 -13.95
N PHE A 264 7.37 12.80 -14.02
CA PHE A 264 6.28 13.48 -13.34
C PHE A 264 4.92 13.01 -13.84
N VAL A 265 4.68 13.03 -15.15
CA VAL A 265 3.40 12.62 -15.77
C VAL A 265 3.12 11.13 -15.54
N PHE A 266 4.14 10.27 -15.63
CA PHE A 266 4.01 8.85 -15.29
C PHE A 266 3.55 8.66 -13.84
N SER A 267 4.23 9.31 -12.89
CA SER A 267 3.92 9.20 -11.47
C SER A 267 2.54 9.81 -11.14
N ALA A 268 2.21 10.94 -11.77
CA ALA A 268 0.90 11.59 -11.65
C ALA A 268 -0.23 10.69 -12.15
N GLY A 269 -0.07 10.05 -13.31
CA GLY A 269 -1.10 9.16 -13.84
C GLY A 269 -1.43 8.00 -12.90
N ILE A 270 -0.41 7.34 -12.33
CA ILE A 270 -0.63 6.19 -11.45
C ILE A 270 -1.15 6.64 -10.07
N SER A 271 -0.52 7.64 -9.47
CA SER A 271 -0.86 8.08 -8.11
C SER A 271 -2.21 8.78 -8.06
N LEU A 272 -2.52 9.67 -9.02
CA LEU A 272 -3.78 10.42 -9.02
C LEU A 272 -4.97 9.49 -9.17
N VAL A 273 -4.92 8.55 -10.12
CA VAL A 273 -6.00 7.57 -10.32
C VAL A 273 -6.23 6.75 -9.05
N ALA A 274 -5.17 6.33 -8.37
CA ALA A 274 -5.28 5.54 -7.16
C ALA A 274 -5.85 6.34 -5.98
N THR A 275 -5.38 7.57 -5.77
CA THR A 275 -5.82 8.39 -4.63
C THR A 275 -7.23 8.94 -4.83
N GLU A 276 -7.59 9.34 -6.05
CA GLU A 276 -8.95 9.75 -6.40
C GLU A 276 -9.95 8.62 -6.19
N ALA A 277 -9.64 7.42 -6.70
CA ALA A 277 -10.50 6.25 -6.52
C ALA A 277 -10.73 5.92 -5.04
N LEU A 278 -9.71 6.09 -4.19
CA LEU A 278 -9.79 5.84 -2.77
C LEU A 278 -10.58 6.90 -2.00
N VAL A 279 -10.38 8.18 -2.31
CA VAL A 279 -11.13 9.28 -1.68
C VAL A 279 -12.60 9.22 -2.07
N VAL A 280 -12.90 9.00 -3.36
CA VAL A 280 -14.28 8.79 -3.81
C VAL A 280 -14.90 7.57 -3.14
N LEU A 281 -14.16 6.46 -3.03
CA LEU A 281 -14.65 5.28 -2.31
C LEU A 281 -14.95 5.60 -0.83
N SER A 282 -14.03 6.28 -0.13
CA SER A 282 -14.21 6.69 1.26
C SER A 282 -15.48 7.53 1.44
N ASP A 283 -15.65 8.56 0.61
CA ASP A 283 -16.75 9.51 0.78
C ASP A 283 -18.11 8.92 0.38
N LEU A 284 -18.13 8.03 -0.62
CA LEU A 284 -19.33 7.26 -0.96
C LEU A 284 -19.73 6.32 0.18
N MET A 285 -18.77 5.65 0.82
CA MET A 285 -19.04 4.78 1.98
C MET A 285 -19.53 5.56 3.21
N LEU A 286 -19.08 6.81 3.38
CA LEU A 286 -19.53 7.74 4.43
C LEU A 286 -20.86 8.45 4.11
N ARG A 287 -21.41 8.27 2.89
CA ARG A 287 -22.63 8.93 2.40
C ARG A 287 -22.53 10.46 2.47
N MET A 288 -21.39 10.99 2.01
CA MET A 288 -21.14 12.43 1.97
C MET A 288 -21.91 13.10 0.82
N SER A 289 -22.15 14.41 0.94
CA SER A 289 -22.82 15.18 -0.10
C SER A 289 -21.96 15.27 -1.38
N PRO A 290 -22.55 15.32 -2.59
CA PRO A 290 -21.78 15.40 -3.84
C PRO A 290 -20.84 16.60 -3.93
N VAL A 291 -21.21 17.72 -3.31
CA VAL A 291 -20.37 18.93 -3.24
C VAL A 291 -19.11 18.68 -2.42
N MET A 292 -19.24 17.94 -1.31
CA MET A 292 -18.11 17.59 -0.47
C MET A 292 -17.17 16.60 -1.17
N ILE A 293 -17.73 15.62 -1.88
CA ILE A 293 -16.95 14.68 -2.70
C ILE A 293 -16.13 15.46 -3.73
N ALA A 294 -16.74 16.42 -4.46
CA ALA A 294 -16.03 17.22 -5.45
C ALA A 294 -14.91 18.08 -4.83
N LEU A 295 -15.12 18.63 -3.62
CA LEU A 295 -14.09 19.35 -2.87
C LEU A 295 -12.92 18.44 -2.47
N HIS A 296 -13.21 17.23 -1.98
CA HIS A 296 -12.18 16.25 -1.63
C HIS A 296 -11.41 15.74 -2.82
N MET A 297 -12.07 15.51 -3.97
CA MET A 297 -11.41 15.20 -5.24
C MET A 297 -10.44 16.33 -5.65
N GLY A 298 -10.91 17.58 -5.63
CA GLY A 298 -10.03 18.73 -5.92
C GLY A 298 -8.84 18.82 -4.96
N MET A 299 -9.08 18.61 -3.66
CA MET A 299 -8.05 18.68 -2.64
C MET A 299 -7.00 17.58 -2.78
N ILE A 300 -7.43 16.33 -2.99
CA ILE A 300 -6.49 15.22 -3.17
C ILE A 300 -5.72 15.34 -4.48
N ALA A 301 -6.32 15.89 -5.54
CA ALA A 301 -5.62 16.19 -6.78
C ALA A 301 -4.48 17.19 -6.58
N VAL A 302 -4.74 18.29 -5.85
CA VAL A 302 -3.75 19.31 -5.52
C VAL A 302 -2.63 18.73 -4.65
N LEU A 303 -2.99 17.97 -3.61
CA LEU A 303 -2.02 17.27 -2.76
C LEU A 303 -1.17 16.29 -3.56
N CYS A 304 -1.79 15.51 -4.45
CA CYS A 304 -1.11 14.52 -5.28
C CYS A 304 -0.08 15.20 -6.19
N LEU A 305 -0.51 16.20 -6.98
CA LEU A 305 0.39 16.90 -7.89
C LEU A 305 1.54 17.61 -7.16
N GLY A 306 1.26 18.25 -6.02
CA GLY A 306 2.28 18.89 -5.20
C GLY A 306 3.29 17.92 -4.60
N LEU A 307 2.83 16.81 -4.00
CA LEU A 307 3.71 15.78 -3.43
C LEU A 307 4.60 15.13 -4.50
N LEU A 308 4.04 14.88 -5.69
CA LEU A 308 4.78 14.38 -6.84
C LEU A 308 5.81 15.39 -7.35
N GLY A 309 5.45 16.67 -7.42
CA GLY A 309 6.34 17.75 -7.84
C GLY A 309 7.53 17.88 -6.89
N ILE A 310 7.27 17.84 -5.58
CA ILE A 310 8.30 17.84 -4.53
C ILE A 310 9.23 16.62 -4.69
N SER A 311 8.68 15.42 -4.79
CA SER A 311 9.48 14.18 -4.88
C SER A 311 10.30 14.06 -6.16
N VAL A 312 9.71 14.39 -7.32
CA VAL A 312 10.43 14.37 -8.60
C VAL A 312 11.46 15.50 -8.67
N GLY A 313 11.10 16.70 -8.20
CA GLY A 313 11.98 17.87 -8.20
C GLY A 313 13.20 17.70 -7.28
N LEU A 314 12.98 17.25 -6.04
CA LEU A 314 14.07 16.96 -5.10
C LEU A 314 14.91 15.76 -5.55
N GLY A 315 14.27 14.72 -6.11
CA GLY A 315 14.96 13.58 -6.71
C GLY A 315 15.90 13.96 -7.86
N ALA A 316 15.54 15.01 -8.61
CA ALA A 316 16.40 15.58 -9.65
C ALA A 316 17.51 16.50 -9.14
N ARG A 317 17.30 17.15 -7.99
CA ARG A 317 18.31 18.01 -7.36
C ARG A 317 19.39 17.20 -6.63
N LEU A 318 19.01 16.09 -6.01
CA LEU A 318 19.90 15.25 -5.18
C LEU A 318 19.93 13.79 -5.69
N PRO A 319 20.35 13.55 -6.95
CA PRO A 319 20.38 12.19 -7.49
C PRO A 319 21.55 11.40 -6.91
N ASN A 320 21.30 10.13 -6.60
CA ASN A 320 22.33 9.17 -6.20
C ASN A 320 22.41 8.03 -7.23
N LEU A 321 23.19 8.22 -8.28
CA LEU A 321 23.32 7.28 -9.41
C LEU A 321 24.19 6.04 -9.11
N ARG A 322 24.86 6.01 -7.95
CA ARG A 322 25.77 4.91 -7.57
C ARG A 322 25.02 3.76 -6.91
N GLU A 323 23.96 4.07 -6.18
CA GLU A 323 23.17 3.08 -5.45
C GLU A 323 22.11 2.47 -6.35
N THR A 324 21.96 1.14 -6.30
CA THR A 324 20.95 0.41 -7.06
C THR A 324 19.69 0.13 -6.24
N ASP A 325 19.80 0.21 -4.91
CA ASP A 325 18.72 -0.12 -4.00
C ASP A 325 17.81 1.09 -3.72
N PRO A 326 16.53 1.07 -4.15
CA PRO A 326 15.62 2.20 -3.97
C PRO A 326 15.40 2.55 -2.49
N SER A 327 15.33 1.54 -1.63
CA SER A 327 15.15 1.71 -0.18
C SER A 327 16.31 2.49 0.45
N LYS A 328 17.55 2.27 -0.03
CA LYS A 328 18.74 2.95 0.48
C LYS A 328 18.80 4.39 0.01
N ILE A 329 18.38 4.65 -1.23
CA ILE A 329 18.25 6.01 -1.78
C ILE A 329 17.20 6.81 -1.01
N ALA A 330 16.03 6.20 -0.75
CA ALA A 330 14.94 6.83 0.00
C ALA A 330 15.29 7.08 1.48
N ALA A 331 16.15 6.25 2.08
CA ALA A 331 16.64 6.44 3.45
C ALA A 331 17.80 7.46 3.55
N GLY A 332 18.38 7.89 2.42
CA GLY A 332 19.43 8.90 2.40
C GLY A 332 18.94 10.30 2.72
N PHE A 333 19.88 11.25 2.84
CA PHE A 333 19.58 12.66 3.16
C PHE A 333 18.53 13.31 2.23
N GLY A 334 18.59 13.02 0.92
CA GLY A 334 17.61 13.57 -0.02
C GLY A 334 16.20 13.01 0.19
N GLY A 335 16.08 11.73 0.56
CA GLY A 335 14.78 11.10 0.82
C GLY A 335 14.16 11.53 2.15
N THR A 336 14.97 11.76 3.19
CA THR A 336 14.47 12.32 4.46
C THR A 336 14.02 13.77 4.29
N LEU A 337 14.77 14.60 3.55
CA LEU A 337 14.37 15.96 3.21
C LEU A 337 13.05 15.97 2.42
N ASN A 338 12.93 15.07 1.42
CA ASN A 338 11.70 14.91 0.66
C ASN A 338 10.52 14.57 1.56
N LEU A 339 10.66 13.59 2.45
CA LEU A 339 9.62 13.21 3.40
C LEU A 339 9.19 14.38 4.30
N LEU A 340 10.16 15.14 4.83
CA LEU A 340 9.88 16.28 5.70
C LEU A 340 9.12 17.39 4.97
N VAL A 341 9.58 17.78 3.79
CA VAL A 341 8.93 18.82 2.97
C VAL A 341 7.54 18.37 2.55
N SER A 342 7.38 17.11 2.14
CA SER A 342 6.08 16.52 1.81
C SER A 342 5.12 16.48 3.01
N LEU A 343 5.62 16.22 4.22
CA LEU A 343 4.81 16.23 5.44
C LEU A 343 4.32 17.64 5.78
N VAL A 344 5.20 18.64 5.73
CA VAL A 344 4.86 20.05 5.95
C VAL A 344 3.86 20.54 4.91
N PHE A 345 4.08 20.20 3.64
CA PHE A 345 3.16 20.54 2.55
C PHE A 345 1.77 19.93 2.75
N ASN A 346 1.70 18.66 3.12
CA ASN A 346 0.43 17.98 3.40
C ASN A 346 -0.30 18.65 4.58
N PHE A 347 0.42 18.89 5.69
CA PHE A 347 -0.16 19.55 6.86
C PHE A 347 -0.69 20.95 6.51
N ALA A 348 0.07 21.76 5.76
CA ALA A 348 -0.33 23.10 5.37
C ALA A 348 -1.64 23.11 4.54
N ILE A 349 -1.78 22.23 3.54
CA ILE A 349 -2.99 22.18 2.71
C ILE A 349 -4.18 21.63 3.50
N VAL A 350 -3.99 20.54 4.26
CA VAL A 350 -5.06 19.93 5.06
C VAL A 350 -5.61 20.91 6.09
N THR A 351 -4.73 21.55 6.86
CA THR A 351 -5.13 22.52 7.89
C THR A 351 -5.70 23.81 7.33
N ALA A 352 -5.32 24.23 6.13
CA ALA A 352 -5.91 25.40 5.50
C ALA A 352 -7.38 25.17 5.09
N LEU A 353 -7.73 23.96 4.65
CA LEU A 353 -9.06 23.67 4.09
C LEU A 353 -10.02 22.96 5.05
N ALA A 354 -9.51 22.13 5.98
CA ALA A 354 -10.37 21.34 6.86
C ALA A 354 -11.22 22.21 7.81
N PRO A 355 -10.69 23.23 8.51
CA PRO A 355 -11.48 24.08 9.39
C PRO A 355 -12.61 24.87 8.69
N PRO A 356 -12.38 25.61 7.58
CA PRO A 356 -13.44 26.38 6.94
C PRO A 356 -14.52 25.47 6.35
N CYS A 357 -14.15 24.33 5.75
CA CYS A 357 -15.13 23.36 5.28
C CYS A 357 -15.94 22.76 6.43
N HIS A 358 -15.28 22.38 7.52
CA HIS A 358 -15.96 21.82 8.68
C HIS A 358 -16.98 22.79 9.26
N LEU A 359 -16.59 24.05 9.46
CA LEU A 359 -17.47 25.10 9.99
C LEU A 359 -18.59 25.49 9.02
N TYR A 360 -18.34 25.47 7.71
CA TYR A 360 -19.37 25.77 6.69
C TYR A 360 -20.52 24.76 6.71
N PHE A 361 -20.20 23.47 6.73
CA PHE A 361 -21.20 22.41 6.66
C PHE A 361 -21.92 22.20 8.00
N VAL A 362 -21.22 22.34 9.13
CA VAL A 362 -21.87 22.35 10.45
C VAL A 362 -22.84 23.53 10.57
N GLY A 363 -22.45 24.69 10.05
CA GLY A 363 -23.28 25.89 10.09
C GLY A 363 -24.56 25.83 9.25
N GLN A 364 -24.62 24.96 8.24
CA GLN A 364 -25.86 24.74 7.46
C GLN A 364 -26.89 23.88 8.20
N GLU A 365 -26.47 23.01 9.10
CA GLU A 365 -27.37 22.05 9.76
C GLU A 365 -27.87 22.50 11.14
N GLN A 366 -27.12 23.36 11.84
CA GLN A 366 -27.52 23.94 13.12
C GLN A 366 -27.38 25.47 13.12
N PRO A 367 -28.41 26.22 12.68
CA PRO A 367 -28.36 27.67 12.59
C PRO A 367 -28.06 28.35 13.95
N GLU A 368 -28.52 27.78 15.07
CA GLU A 368 -28.31 28.33 16.42
C GLU A 368 -26.85 28.30 16.88
N SER A 369 -26.04 27.35 16.38
CA SER A 369 -24.60 27.27 16.69
C SER A 369 -23.76 28.30 15.91
N THR A 370 -24.31 28.88 14.84
CA THR A 370 -23.59 29.84 13.97
C THR A 370 -23.61 31.28 14.46
N ALA A 371 -24.45 31.60 15.45
CA ALA A 371 -24.54 32.94 16.01
C ALA A 371 -23.22 33.41 16.68
N ILE A 372 -22.31 32.48 17.00
CA ILE A 372 -21.07 32.75 17.74
C ILE A 372 -19.83 32.82 16.82
N ALA A 373 -19.88 32.28 15.59
CA ALA A 373 -18.67 32.09 14.77
C ALA A 373 -18.48 33.13 13.64
N MET A 374 -19.40 33.25 12.66
CA MET A 374 -19.37 34.28 11.58
C MET A 374 -20.71 34.34 10.83
N SER A 375 -21.02 35.47 10.18
CA SER A 375 -22.12 35.56 9.20
C SER A 375 -21.93 34.57 8.03
N HIS A 376 -23.03 34.02 7.51
CA HIS A 376 -23.05 33.04 6.41
C HIS A 376 -22.27 33.50 5.16
N SER A 377 -22.19 34.82 4.93
CA SER A 377 -21.40 35.43 3.85
C SER A 377 -19.89 35.39 4.12
N GLY A 378 -19.48 35.63 5.38
CA GLY A 378 -18.07 35.58 5.81
C GLY A 378 -17.49 34.16 5.72
N LEU A 379 -18.31 33.15 6.04
CA LEU A 379 -17.88 31.75 5.97
C LEU A 379 -17.69 31.27 4.52
N ARG A 380 -18.58 31.68 3.59
CA ARG A 380 -18.39 31.42 2.15
C ARG A 380 -17.13 32.10 1.60
N LEU A 381 -16.88 33.34 2.01
CA LEU A 381 -15.70 34.08 1.61
C LEU A 381 -14.43 33.41 2.14
N TRP A 382 -14.42 33.00 3.41
CA TRP A 382 -13.28 32.29 4.00
C TRP A 382 -13.02 30.94 3.31
N LEU A 383 -14.06 30.18 2.98
CA LEU A 383 -13.94 28.95 2.20
C LEU A 383 -13.33 29.21 0.81
N SER A 384 -13.79 30.24 0.11
CA SER A 384 -13.27 30.59 -1.23
C SER A 384 -11.80 31.03 -1.18
N ILE A 385 -11.41 31.75 -0.13
CA ILE A 385 -10.01 32.14 0.11
C ILE A 385 -9.17 30.90 0.41
N ALA A 386 -9.66 29.99 1.26
CA ALA A 386 -8.95 28.77 1.60
C ALA A 386 -8.73 27.86 0.38
N ILE A 387 -9.75 27.68 -0.46
CA ILE A 387 -9.64 26.93 -1.72
C ILE A 387 -8.60 27.59 -2.64
N SER A 388 -8.70 28.90 -2.85
CA SER A 388 -7.77 29.64 -3.72
C SER A 388 -6.33 29.58 -3.19
N ALA A 389 -6.15 29.77 -1.88
CA ALA A 389 -4.85 29.67 -1.23
C ALA A 389 -4.26 28.26 -1.35
N SER A 390 -5.07 27.21 -1.15
CA SER A 390 -4.62 25.82 -1.29
C SER A 390 -4.19 25.50 -2.73
N LEU A 391 -4.91 26.04 -3.73
CA LEU A 391 -4.57 25.88 -5.14
C LEU A 391 -3.25 26.59 -5.46
N ILE A 392 -3.07 27.83 -4.98
CA ILE A 392 -1.82 28.58 -5.16
C ILE A 392 -0.65 27.84 -4.51
N VAL A 393 -0.80 27.43 -3.24
CA VAL A 393 0.23 26.66 -2.51
C VAL A 393 0.53 25.35 -3.23
N GLY A 394 -0.47 24.66 -3.75
CA GLY A 394 -0.29 23.43 -4.52
C GLY A 394 0.43 23.62 -5.85
N ILE A 395 0.09 24.68 -6.60
CA ILE A 395 0.77 25.06 -7.84
C ILE A 395 2.23 25.41 -7.54
N LEU A 396 2.49 26.25 -6.52
CA LEU A 396 3.84 26.60 -6.10
C LEU A 396 4.62 25.37 -5.63
N GLY A 397 4.00 24.50 -4.84
CA GLY A 397 4.57 23.22 -4.38
C GLY A 397 4.87 22.25 -5.53
N THR A 398 4.17 22.35 -6.65
CA THR A 398 4.45 21.54 -7.84
C THR A 398 5.54 22.16 -8.70
N LEU A 399 5.40 23.44 -9.05
CA LEU A 399 6.24 24.12 -10.02
C LEU A 399 7.62 24.50 -9.47
N ILE A 400 7.73 24.96 -8.23
CA ILE A 400 9.01 25.39 -7.65
C ILE A 400 9.99 24.22 -7.56
N PRO A 401 9.66 23.08 -6.94
CA PRO A 401 10.61 21.97 -6.84
C PRO A 401 10.95 21.39 -8.21
N LEU A 402 9.98 21.32 -9.13
CA LEU A 402 10.21 20.84 -10.48
C LEU A 402 11.18 21.77 -11.24
N HIS A 403 11.02 23.09 -11.12
CA HIS A 403 11.92 24.05 -11.75
C HIS A 403 13.33 23.99 -11.17
N ILE A 404 13.45 23.86 -9.85
CA ILE A 404 14.74 23.65 -9.18
C ILE A 404 15.39 22.35 -9.66
N GLY A 405 14.61 21.27 -9.77
CA GLY A 405 15.03 19.98 -10.29
C GLY A 405 15.52 20.07 -11.73
N ILE A 406 14.78 20.75 -12.61
CA ILE A 406 15.17 21.00 -14.01
C ILE A 406 16.51 21.75 -14.09
N LYS A 407 16.67 22.81 -13.30
CA LYS A 407 17.89 23.63 -13.30
C LYS A 407 19.11 22.84 -12.82
N ALA A 408 18.96 22.04 -11.76
CA ALA A 408 20.01 21.14 -11.28
C ALA A 408 20.34 20.08 -12.33
N PHE A 409 19.30 19.48 -12.92
CA PHE A 409 19.41 18.43 -13.92
C PHE A 409 20.06 18.91 -15.24
N ARG A 410 19.86 20.17 -15.63
CA ARG A 410 20.57 20.80 -16.77
C ARG A 410 22.07 20.99 -16.52
N ARG A 411 22.49 21.15 -15.26
CA ARG A 411 23.89 21.43 -14.88
C ARG A 411 24.73 20.17 -14.64
N MET A 412 24.11 19.00 -14.53
CA MET A 412 24.87 17.76 -14.34
C MET A 412 25.69 17.41 -15.58
N GLU A 413 27.01 17.34 -15.41
CA GLU A 413 27.93 16.77 -16.40
C GLU A 413 28.01 15.25 -16.19
N PHE A 414 28.33 14.52 -17.25
CA PHE A 414 28.27 13.05 -17.28
C PHE A 414 29.39 12.38 -16.48
#